data_AF-A0A3D4JL15-F1
#
_entry.id   AF-A0A3D4JL15-F1
#
_cell.length_a   1.000
_cell.length_b   1.000
_cell.length_c   1.000
_cell.angle_alpha   90.00
_cell.angle_beta   90.00
_cell.angle_gamma   90.00
#
_symmetry.space_group_name_H-M   'P 1'
#
loop_
_entity.id
_entity.type
_entity.pdbx_description
1 polymer ?
#
loop_
_entity_poly.entity_id
_entity_poly.type
_entity_poly.pdbx_seq_one_letter_code
_entity_poly.pdbx_strand_id
1 'polypeptide(L)'
;MELKVNIEELESKTDELNSVRGTMEDLMQNLKSTVDGLAESWDAEAGNNFIGRFGSVVTEIGDSLSNLDNHINKLRQAAEEYRQVKSDVEAITNDLPTDNIF
;
A
#
# COMPACT_ATOMS: atom_id res chain seq x y z
N MET A 1 24.78 -9.00 15.44
CA MET A 1 24.28 -7.65 15.13
C MET A 1 22.96 -7.86 14.38
N GLU A 2 21.81 -7.70 15.04
CA GLU A 2 20.48 -7.92 14.46
C GLU A 2 20.02 -6.66 13.72
N LEU A 3 20.45 -6.51 12.47
CA LEU A 3 19.78 -5.65 11.48
C LEU A 3 18.60 -6.39 10.81
N LYS A 4 18.06 -7.40 11.50
CA LYS A 4 16.91 -8.17 11.08
C LYS A 4 15.64 -7.41 11.48
N VAL A 5 15.45 -6.20 10.95
CA VAL A 5 14.05 -5.85 10.63
C VAL A 5 13.57 -7.03 9.79
N ASN A 6 12.53 -7.70 10.25
CA ASN A 6 12.12 -8.97 9.64
C ASN A 6 11.59 -8.66 8.24
N ILE A 7 12.48 -8.68 7.24
CA ILE A 7 12.19 -8.36 5.84
C ILE A 7 11.01 -9.22 5.37
N GLU A 8 10.93 -10.46 5.82
CA GLU A 8 9.82 -11.37 5.56
C GLU A 8 8.48 -10.85 6.12
N GLU A 9 8.49 -10.28 7.33
CA GLU A 9 7.31 -9.66 7.93
C GLU A 9 6.94 -8.34 7.25
N LEU A 10 7.94 -7.56 6.81
CA LEU A 10 7.73 -6.32 6.04
C LEU A 10 7.08 -6.62 4.68
N GLU A 11 7.56 -7.64 3.98
CA GLU A 11 7.01 -8.12 2.72
C GLU A 11 5.60 -8.67 2.92
N SER A 12 5.38 -9.52 3.92
CA SER A 12 4.05 -10.06 4.25
C SER A 12 3.04 -8.95 4.51
N LYS A 13 3.40 -7.94 5.33
CA LYS A 13 2.52 -6.80 5.60
C LYS A 13 2.26 -5.95 4.35
N THR A 14 3.25 -5.83 3.47
CA THR A 14 3.10 -5.11 2.20
C THR A 14 2.10 -5.82 1.29
N ASP A 15 2.15 -7.15 1.22
CA ASP A 15 1.22 -7.96 0.44
C ASP A 15 -0.19 -7.92 1.02
N GLU A 16 -0.34 -7.96 2.35
CA GLU A 16 -1.62 -7.75 3.04
C GLU A 16 -2.23 -6.38 2.70
N LEU A 17 -1.43 -5.31 2.77
CA LEU A 17 -1.89 -3.96 2.42
C LEU A 17 -2.32 -3.87 0.96
N ASN A 18 -1.60 -4.53 0.05
CA ASN A 18 -1.95 -4.55 -1.37
C ASN A 18 -3.25 -5.32 -1.63
N SER A 19 -3.51 -6.40 -0.89
CA SER A 19 -4.77 -7.15 -0.93
C SER A 19 -5.96 -6.32 -0.42
N VAL A 20 -5.77 -5.61 0.70
CA VAL A 20 -6.78 -4.68 1.25
C VAL A 20 -7.06 -3.56 0.25
N ARG A 21 -6.03 -3.00 -0.38
CA ARG A 21 -6.18 -1.98 -1.43
C ARG A 21 -7.06 -2.49 -2.58
N GLY A 22 -6.78 -3.69 -3.10
CA GLY A 22 -7.60 -4.27 -4.17
C GLY A 22 -9.06 -4.46 -3.76
N THR A 23 -9.30 -4.94 -2.54
CA THR A 23 -10.67 -5.06 -1.99
C THR A 23 -11.39 -3.71 -1.93
N MET A 24 -10.68 -2.65 -1.52
CA MET A 24 -11.25 -1.29 -1.48
C MET A 24 -11.58 -0.75 -2.88
N GLU A 25 -10.72 -1.00 -3.87
CA GLU A 25 -10.96 -0.62 -5.27
C GLU A 25 -12.20 -1.32 -5.83
N ASP A 26 -12.35 -2.62 -5.58
CA ASP A 26 -13.52 -3.39 -6.03
C ASP A 26 -14.81 -2.88 -5.37
N LEU A 27 -14.78 -2.64 -4.06
CA LEU A 27 -15.93 -2.07 -3.34
C LEU A 27 -16.32 -0.69 -3.88
N MET A 28 -15.33 0.16 -4.16
CA MET A 28 -15.55 1.49 -4.73
C MET A 28 -16.20 1.42 -6.12
N GLN A 29 -15.72 0.53 -6.99
CA GLN A 29 -16.29 0.33 -8.32
C GLN A 29 -17.73 -0.19 -8.25
N ASN A 30 -17.99 -1.15 -7.37
CA ASN A 30 -19.33 -1.68 -7.15
C ASN A 30 -20.31 -0.61 -6.61
N LEU A 31 -19.85 0.22 -5.67
CA LEU A 31 -20.61 1.36 -5.16
C LEU A 31 -20.94 2.35 -6.28
N LYS A 32 -19.97 2.71 -7.11
CA LYS A 32 -20.17 3.61 -8.25
C LYS A 32 -21.18 3.06 -9.23
N SER A 33 -21.04 1.79 -9.64
CA SER A 33 -22.00 1.15 -10.54
C SER A 33 -23.42 1.11 -9.96
N THR A 34 -23.54 0.89 -8.65
CA THR A 34 -24.85 0.86 -7.97
C THR A 34 -25.49 2.26 -7.97
N VAL A 35 -24.72 3.30 -7.67
CA VAL A 35 -25.23 4.68 -7.64
C VAL A 35 -25.57 5.19 -9.03
N ASP A 36 -24.74 4.90 -10.03
CA ASP A 36 -25.01 5.28 -11.43
C ASP A 36 -26.33 4.65 -11.92
N GLY A 37 -26.61 3.39 -11.55
CA GLY A 37 -27.88 2.73 -11.86
C GLY A 37 -29.10 3.29 -11.11
N LEU A 38 -28.90 3.92 -9.95
CA LEU A 38 -29.97 4.56 -9.17
C LEU A 38 -30.23 6.01 -9.62
N ALA A 39 -29.22 6.68 -10.17
CA ALA A 39 -29.31 8.07 -10.61
C ALA A 39 -30.42 8.29 -11.66
N GLU A 40 -30.67 7.30 -12.52
CA GLU A 40 -31.76 7.35 -13.51
C GLU A 40 -33.17 7.33 -12.89
N SER A 41 -33.30 6.87 -11.64
CA SER A 41 -34.57 6.73 -10.93
C SER A 41 -34.85 7.86 -9.93
N TRP A 42 -33.90 8.79 -9.72
CA TRP A 42 -34.01 9.84 -8.72
C TRP A 42 -34.43 11.18 -9.33
N ASP A 43 -35.75 11.36 -9.44
CA ASP A 43 -36.36 12.63 -9.82
C ASP A 43 -36.68 13.47 -8.56
N ALA A 44 -35.65 13.96 -7.85
CA ALA A 44 -35.83 14.87 -6.69
C ALA A 44 -34.52 15.51 -6.17
N GLU A 45 -34.67 16.61 -5.42
CA GLU A 45 -33.63 17.27 -4.62
C GLU A 45 -32.86 16.30 -3.69
N ALA A 46 -33.53 15.26 -3.19
CA ALA A 46 -32.91 14.21 -2.37
C ALA A 46 -31.85 13.40 -3.14
N GLY A 47 -32.07 13.14 -4.44
CA GLY A 47 -31.12 12.45 -5.29
C GLY A 47 -29.86 13.29 -5.52
N ASN A 48 -30.03 14.58 -5.81
CA ASN A 48 -28.91 15.52 -5.94
C ASN A 48 -28.07 15.61 -4.66
N ASN A 49 -28.72 15.63 -3.49
CA ASN A 49 -28.04 15.67 -2.20
C ASN A 49 -27.24 14.38 -1.94
N PHE A 50 -27.82 13.21 -2.26
CA PHE A 50 -27.11 11.94 -2.16
C PHE A 50 -25.91 11.89 -3.10
N ILE A 51 -26.09 12.22 -4.40
CA ILE A 51 -25.01 12.17 -5.40
C ILE A 51 -23.84 13.06 -4.96
N GLY A 52 -24.13 14.25 -4.42
CA GLY A 52 -23.10 15.13 -3.85
C GLY A 52 -22.30 14.47 -2.73
N ARG A 53 -22.99 13.87 -1.74
CA ARG A 53 -22.33 13.15 -0.63
C ARG A 53 -21.55 11.93 -1.12
N PHE A 54 -22.11 11.20 -2.08
CA PHE A 54 -21.46 10.05 -2.68
C PHE A 54 -20.17 10.47 -3.40
N GLY A 55 -20.18 11.58 -4.13
CA GLY A 55 -18.97 12.15 -4.75
C GLY A 55 -17.87 12.47 -3.73
N SER A 56 -18.22 12.98 -2.55
CA SER A 56 -17.27 13.17 -1.45
C SER A 56 -16.66 11.85 -0.97
N VAL A 57 -17.48 10.83 -0.75
CA VAL A 57 -17.00 9.49 -0.34
C VAL A 57 -16.08 8.87 -1.40
N VAL A 58 -16.43 8.98 -2.68
CA VAL A 58 -15.59 8.53 -3.81
C VAL A 58 -14.22 9.23 -3.78
N THR A 59 -14.20 10.52 -3.49
CA THR A 59 -12.96 11.30 -3.38
C THR A 59 -12.11 10.84 -2.19
N GLU A 60 -12.72 10.71 -1.01
CA GLU A 60 -12.04 10.25 0.21
C GLU A 60 -11.45 8.83 0.07
N ILE A 61 -12.17 7.93 -0.61
CA ILE A 61 -11.67 6.58 -0.92
C ILE A 61 -10.50 6.66 -1.89
N GLY A 62 -10.59 7.49 -2.94
CA GLY A 62 -9.50 7.72 -3.88
C GLY A 62 -8.23 8.23 -3.19
N ASP A 63 -8.35 9.19 -2.29
CA ASP A 63 -7.24 9.71 -1.48
C ASP A 63 -6.64 8.62 -0.58
N SER A 64 -7.49 7.80 0.04
CA SER A 64 -7.05 6.68 0.89
C SER A 64 -6.29 5.62 0.09
N LEU A 65 -6.76 5.29 -1.12
CA LEU A 65 -6.08 4.36 -2.02
C LEU A 65 -4.71 4.89 -2.46
N SER A 66 -4.62 6.18 -2.78
CA SER A 66 -3.36 6.84 -3.11
C SER A 66 -2.37 6.82 -1.93
N ASN A 67 -2.86 7.07 -0.72
CA ASN A 67 -2.04 6.97 0.50
C ASN A 67 -1.55 5.54 0.77
N LEU A 68 -2.41 4.53 0.55
CA LEU A 68 -2.03 3.12 0.66
C LEU A 68 -0.95 2.75 -0.36
N ASP A 69 -1.08 3.16 -1.61
CA ASP A 69 -0.08 2.92 -2.65
C ASP A 69 1.27 3.56 -2.29
N ASN A 70 1.25 4.80 -1.80
CA ASN A 70 2.45 5.49 -1.31
C ASN A 70 3.13 4.72 -0.16
N HIS A 71 2.35 4.19 0.79
CA HIS A 71 2.91 3.37 1.88
C HIS A 71 3.50 2.06 1.37
N ILE A 72 2.79 1.34 0.49
CA ILE A 72 3.27 0.10 -0.14
C ILE A 72 4.61 0.35 -0.84
N ASN A 73 4.72 1.44 -1.62
CA ASN A 73 5.94 1.78 -2.34
C ASN A 73 7.10 2.09 -1.39
N LYS A 74 6.85 2.82 -0.30
CA LYS A 74 7.86 3.10 0.74
C LYS A 74 8.34 1.84 1.44
N LEU A 75 7.43 0.90 1.74
CA LEU A 75 7.80 -0.37 2.39
C LEU A 75 8.65 -1.24 1.46
N ARG A 76 8.33 -1.28 0.16
CA ARG A 76 9.14 -1.97 -0.85
C ARG A 76 10.53 -1.37 -0.97
N GLN A 77 10.62 -0.04 -1.04
CA GLN A 77 11.90 0.66 -1.09
C GLN A 77 12.74 0.36 0.16
N ALA A 78 12.14 0.43 1.35
CA ALA A 78 12.83 0.10 2.59
C ALA A 78 13.35 -1.35 2.58
N ALA A 79 12.55 -2.31 2.12
CA ALA A 79 12.98 -3.71 2.00
C ALA A 79 14.20 -3.86 1.08
N GLU A 80 14.22 -3.14 -0.05
CA GLU A 80 15.34 -3.16 -0.98
C GLU A 80 16.60 -2.52 -0.41
N GLU A 81 16.48 -1.38 0.26
CA GLU A 81 17.59 -0.73 0.97
C GLU A 81 18.18 -1.65 2.06
N TYR A 82 17.33 -2.34 2.84
CA TYR A 82 17.78 -3.32 3.83
C TYR A 82 18.55 -4.49 3.21
N ARG A 83 18.09 -5.02 2.07
CA ARG A 83 18.79 -6.09 1.35
C ARG A 83 20.17 -5.63 0.86
N GLN A 84 20.26 -4.41 0.33
CA GLN A 84 21.53 -3.86 -0.13
C GLN A 84 22.52 -3.67 1.03
N VAL A 85 22.09 -3.02 2.12
CA VAL A 85 22.94 -2.82 3.31
C VAL A 85 23.42 -4.16 3.87
N LYS A 86 22.55 -5.18 3.90
CA LYS A 86 22.95 -6.52 4.33
C LYS A 86 24.03 -7.12 3.42
N SER A 87 23.85 -7.04 2.11
CA SER A 87 24.84 -7.52 1.12
C SER A 87 26.19 -6.81 1.29
N ASP A 88 26.19 -5.49 1.50
CA ASP A 88 27.40 -4.70 1.68
C ASP A 88 28.15 -5.10 2.96
N VAL A 89 27.41 -5.30 4.07
CA VAL A 89 27.98 -5.76 5.34
C VAL A 89 28.55 -7.17 5.20
N GLU A 90 27.86 -8.09 4.52
CA GLU A 90 28.36 -9.45 4.26
C GLU A 90 29.63 -9.43 3.40
N ALA A 91 29.69 -8.60 2.36
CA ALA A 91 30.87 -8.43 1.52
C ALA A 91 32.07 -7.89 2.34
N ILE A 92 31.87 -6.84 3.13
CA ILE A 92 32.90 -6.27 4.00
C ILE A 92 33.38 -7.31 5.02
N THR A 93 32.46 -8.06 5.64
CA THR A 93 32.80 -9.05 6.67
C THR A 93 33.63 -10.20 6.09
N ASN A 94 33.31 -10.64 4.86
CA ASN A 94 34.06 -11.68 4.16
C ASN A 94 35.43 -11.19 3.66
N ASP A 95 35.57 -9.89 3.38
CA ASP A 95 36.83 -9.27 2.97
C ASP A 95 37.74 -8.87 4.16
N LEU A 96 37.28 -9.00 5.41
CA LEU A 96 38.13 -8.77 6.57
C LEU A 96 39.23 -9.85 6.63
N PRO A 97 40.53 -9.48 6.58
CA PRO A 97 41.62 -10.45 6.58
C PRO A 97 41.60 -11.28 7.88
N THR A 98 41.41 -12.59 7.75
CA THR A 98 41.59 -13.54 8.86
C THR A 98 43.06 -13.81 9.18
N ASP A 99 43.97 -13.37 8.30
CA ASP A 99 45.37 -13.81 8.24
C ASP A 99 46.33 -13.14 9.25
N ASN A 100 45.86 -12.25 10.12
CA ASN A 100 46.71 -11.61 11.16
C ASN A 100 46.14 -11.72 12.58
N ILE A 101 45.33 -12.74 12.84
CA ILE A 101 44.78 -13.01 14.18
C ILE A 101 45.38 -14.27 14.81
N PHE A 102 46.72 -14.41 14.74
CA PHE A 102 47.52 -15.27 15.62
C PHE A 102 48.91 -14.65 15.82
#